data_AF-A0A1R3U319-F1
#
_entry.id   AF-A0A1R3U319-F1
#
_cell.length_a   1.000
_cell.length_b   1.000
_cell.length_c   1.000
_cell.angle_alpha   90.00
_cell.angle_beta   90.00
_cell.angle_gamma   90.00
#
_symmetry.space_group_name_H-M   'P 1'
#
loop_
_entity.id
_entity.type
_entity.pdbx_description
1 polymer ?
#
loop_
_entity_poly.entity_id
_entity_poly.type
_entity_poly.pdbx_seq_one_letter_code
_entity_poly.pdbx_strand_id
1 'polypeptide(L)'
;MPKPKFADLWKSFPDHQQYKTMFDLYMMLGGAAQKNIHAPGFGANGNACASRMSVALSLSGHKIDAGIAQTARARTLGTDKGYRIIYGVADLRSYLMIAFGQPQTDNVSPYNDAFGGKKGIVAFNVRGWTGAVGHIALWNGSAFREPTSDDYSQFSDGPAATVKGEFWEMP
;
A
#
# COMPACT_ATOMS: atom_id res chain seq x y z
N MET A 1 8.22 -10.11 11.99
CA MET A 1 8.16 -8.77 12.63
C MET A 1 6.83 -8.66 13.36
N PRO A 2 6.74 -8.04 14.55
CA PRO A 2 5.43 -7.77 15.18
C PRO A 2 4.57 -6.91 14.25
N LYS A 3 3.25 -7.13 14.26
CA LYS A 3 2.32 -6.32 13.46
C LYS A 3 2.11 -4.94 14.10
N PRO A 4 2.07 -3.84 13.32
CA PRO A 4 1.68 -2.52 13.81
C PRO A 4 0.27 -2.50 14.37
N LYS A 5 0.02 -1.62 15.34
CA LYS A 5 -1.34 -1.29 15.74
C LYS A 5 -2.08 -0.62 14.58
N PHE A 6 -3.29 -1.08 14.29
CA PHE A 6 -4.12 -0.54 13.22
C PHE A 6 -4.41 0.95 13.41
N ALA A 7 -4.66 1.38 14.65
CA ALA A 7 -4.92 2.79 14.96
C ALA A 7 -3.77 3.70 14.53
N ASP A 8 -2.53 3.24 14.71
CA ASP A 8 -1.34 4.02 14.36
C ASP A 8 -1.12 4.03 12.84
N LEU A 9 -1.39 2.92 12.14
CA LEU A 9 -1.42 2.88 10.67
C LEU A 9 -2.45 3.88 10.11
N TRP A 10 -3.68 3.83 10.62
CA TRP A 10 -4.79 4.65 10.15
C TRP A 10 -4.51 6.13 10.31
N LYS A 11 -4.00 6.52 11.48
CA LYS A 11 -3.61 7.90 11.80
C LYS A 11 -2.45 8.39 10.95
N SER A 12 -1.50 7.50 10.66
CA SER A 12 -0.27 7.84 9.96
C SER A 12 -0.37 7.84 8.44
N PHE A 13 -1.51 7.41 7.90
CA PHE A 13 -1.70 7.30 6.46
C PHE A 13 -1.75 8.70 5.80
N PRO A 14 -0.82 9.01 4.88
CA PRO A 14 -0.82 10.28 4.17
C PRO A 14 -1.87 10.22 3.06
N ASP A 15 -3.03 10.84 3.27
CA ASP A 15 -4.16 10.78 2.33
C ASP A 15 -4.05 11.80 1.17
N HIS A 16 -5.01 11.73 0.24
CA HIS A 16 -5.11 12.62 -0.91
C HIS A 16 -5.63 14.03 -0.56
N GLN A 17 -6.14 14.26 0.66
CA GLN A 17 -6.44 15.61 1.12
C GLN A 17 -5.15 16.37 1.46
N GLN A 18 -4.21 15.69 2.13
CA GLN A 18 -2.93 16.29 2.51
C GLN A 18 -1.92 16.31 1.35
N TYR A 19 -1.84 15.21 0.59
CA TYR A 19 -0.90 15.06 -0.53
C TYR A 19 -1.66 14.54 -1.74
N LYS A 20 -2.13 15.45 -2.61
CA LYS A 20 -3.06 15.12 -3.69
C LYS A 20 -2.44 14.21 -4.76
N THR A 21 -1.16 14.41 -5.04
CA THR A 21 -0.44 13.71 -6.11
C THR A 21 0.76 12.93 -5.58
N MET A 22 1.32 12.05 -6.41
CA MET A 22 2.58 11.39 -6.08
C MET A 22 3.71 12.41 -5.93
N PHE A 23 3.66 13.50 -6.70
CA PHE A 23 4.59 14.61 -6.59
C PHE A 23 4.54 15.25 -5.19
N ASP A 24 3.34 15.61 -4.71
CA ASP A 24 3.17 16.23 -3.39
C ASP A 24 3.72 15.31 -2.27
N LEU A 25 3.42 14.02 -2.36
CA LEU A 25 3.92 13.02 -1.42
C LEU A 25 5.46 12.95 -1.46
N TYR A 26 6.06 12.88 -2.64
CA TYR A 26 7.51 12.70 -2.78
C TYR A 26 8.29 13.96 -2.43
N MET A 27 7.73 15.14 -2.71
CA MET A 27 8.26 16.42 -2.22
C MET A 27 8.26 16.48 -0.70
N MET A 28 7.20 15.99 -0.05
CA MET A 28 7.15 15.94 1.42
C MET A 28 8.16 14.95 2.02
N LEU A 29 8.44 13.83 1.33
CA LEU A 29 9.37 12.83 1.80
C LEU A 29 10.84 13.25 1.70
N GLY A 30 11.17 14.09 0.70
CA GLY A 30 12.54 14.50 0.44
C GLY A 30 13.45 13.35 -0.02
N GLY A 31 14.76 13.57 0.05
CA GLY A 31 15.76 12.53 -0.11
C GLY A 31 15.77 11.88 -1.49
N ALA A 32 15.97 10.57 -1.53
CA ALA A 32 15.97 9.83 -2.79
C ALA A 32 14.57 9.76 -3.41
N ALA A 33 13.49 9.78 -2.61
CA ALA A 33 12.13 9.85 -3.14
C ALA A 33 11.95 11.11 -4.00
N GLN A 34 12.20 12.30 -3.43
CA GLN A 34 12.09 13.57 -4.16
C GLN A 34 13.00 13.61 -5.39
N LYS A 35 14.28 13.21 -5.25
CA LYS A 35 15.26 13.26 -6.36
C LYS A 35 14.86 12.42 -7.57
N ASN A 36 14.05 11.37 -7.37
CA ASN A 36 13.63 10.46 -8.44
C ASN A 36 12.23 10.75 -8.99
N ILE A 37 11.49 11.76 -8.52
CA ILE A 37 10.10 11.99 -8.95
C ILE A 37 9.95 12.27 -10.46
N HIS A 38 11.02 12.73 -11.12
CA HIS A 38 11.09 12.98 -12.56
C HIS A 38 11.79 11.86 -13.36
N ALA A 39 12.27 10.81 -12.70
CA ALA A 39 12.91 9.69 -13.39
C ALA A 39 11.87 8.87 -14.18
N PRO A 40 12.23 8.22 -15.30
CA PRO A 40 11.33 7.35 -16.04
C PRO A 40 10.67 6.29 -15.15
N GLY A 41 9.35 6.13 -15.27
CA GLY A 41 8.54 5.25 -14.41
C GLY A 41 8.04 5.92 -13.12
N PHE A 42 8.51 7.12 -12.81
CA PHE A 42 7.94 8.01 -11.81
C PHE A 42 7.23 9.19 -12.51
N GLY A 43 6.38 9.90 -11.77
CA GLY A 43 5.71 11.09 -12.29
C GLY A 43 4.63 11.60 -11.34
N ALA A 44 4.18 12.83 -11.55
CA ALA A 44 3.22 13.47 -10.65
C ALA A 44 1.91 12.68 -10.50
N ASN A 45 1.46 12.06 -11.58
CA ASN A 45 0.24 11.22 -11.61
C ASN A 45 0.55 9.72 -11.53
N GLY A 46 1.75 9.34 -11.06
CA GLY A 46 2.13 7.95 -10.87
C GLY A 46 1.37 7.31 -9.70
N ASN A 47 1.43 5.98 -9.62
CA ASN A 47 0.82 5.25 -8.53
C ASN A 47 1.59 5.45 -7.21
N ALA A 48 0.93 6.08 -6.23
CA ALA A 48 1.50 6.36 -4.91
C ALA A 48 1.06 5.38 -3.81
N CYS A 49 0.21 4.37 -4.09
CA CYS A 49 -0.43 3.56 -3.04
C CYS A 49 0.61 2.83 -2.16
N ALA A 50 1.61 2.19 -2.77
CA ALA A 50 2.66 1.48 -2.04
C ALA A 50 3.51 2.44 -1.19
N SER A 51 3.78 3.64 -1.72
CA SER A 51 4.52 4.68 -1.02
C SER A 51 3.74 5.22 0.18
N ARG A 52 2.42 5.50 0.02
CA ARG A 52 1.55 5.94 1.13
C ARG A 52 1.49 4.88 2.23
N MET A 53 1.34 3.61 1.87
CA MET A 53 1.36 2.49 2.82
C MET A 53 2.72 2.36 3.53
N SER A 54 3.83 2.56 2.82
CA SER A 54 5.17 2.54 3.41
C SER A 54 5.38 3.67 4.42
N VAL A 55 4.81 4.85 4.16
CA VAL A 55 4.79 5.96 5.11
C VAL A 55 3.96 5.61 6.34
N ALA A 56 2.74 5.08 6.15
CA ALA A 56 1.88 4.67 7.26
C ALA A 56 2.57 3.63 8.16
N LEU A 57 3.20 2.61 7.56
CA LEU A 57 4.02 1.63 8.27
C LEU A 57 5.15 2.31 9.06
N SER A 58 5.95 3.14 8.40
CA SER A 58 7.12 3.78 9.02
C SER A 58 6.76 4.70 10.18
N LEU A 59 5.69 5.49 10.04
CA LEU A 59 5.22 6.43 11.06
C LEU A 59 4.44 5.73 12.19
N SER A 60 3.91 4.54 11.96
CA SER A 60 3.36 3.66 13.01
C SER A 60 4.42 2.94 13.85
N GLY A 61 5.71 3.24 13.64
CA GLY A 61 6.84 2.59 14.32
C GLY A 61 7.41 1.36 13.61
N HIS A 62 6.88 1.01 12.43
CA HIS A 62 7.29 -0.16 11.64
C HIS A 62 7.96 0.28 10.33
N LYS A 63 9.16 0.87 10.46
CA LYS A 63 9.99 1.22 9.31
C LYS A 63 10.23 -0.02 8.42
N ILE A 64 10.32 0.21 7.11
CA ILE A 64 10.68 -0.84 6.15
C ILE A 64 12.02 -1.46 6.56
N ASP A 65 11.98 -2.74 6.92
CA ASP A 65 13.16 -3.51 7.30
C ASP A 65 13.97 -3.90 6.06
N ALA A 66 15.27 -3.61 6.09
CA ALA A 66 16.14 -3.81 4.95
C ALA A 66 16.34 -5.30 4.61
N GLY A 67 16.39 -6.17 5.62
CA GLY A 67 16.52 -7.62 5.42
C GLY A 67 15.27 -8.21 4.77
N ILE A 68 14.09 -7.87 5.29
CA ILE A 68 12.81 -8.30 4.72
C ILE A 68 12.62 -7.74 3.31
N ALA A 69 12.94 -6.46 3.08
CA ALA A 69 12.87 -5.86 1.75
C ALA A 69 13.80 -6.57 0.76
N GLN A 70 15.02 -6.95 1.19
CA GLN A 70 15.95 -7.72 0.37
C GLN A 70 15.41 -9.11 0.05
N THR A 71 14.84 -9.83 1.03
CA THR A 71 14.22 -11.15 0.80
C THR A 71 13.02 -11.04 -0.14
N ALA A 72 12.20 -9.99 0.00
CA ALA A 72 11.09 -9.68 -0.90
C ALA A 72 11.53 -9.22 -2.30
N ARG A 73 12.82 -8.96 -2.50
CA ARG A 73 13.37 -8.27 -3.68
C ARG A 73 12.66 -6.94 -3.96
N ALA A 74 12.23 -6.27 -2.88
CA ALA A 74 11.47 -5.04 -2.96
C ALA A 74 12.39 -3.85 -3.25
N ARG A 75 12.03 -3.07 -4.27
CA ARG A 75 12.71 -1.82 -4.58
C ARG A 75 12.32 -0.76 -3.57
N THR A 76 13.31 -0.03 -3.06
CA THR A 76 13.10 0.97 -2.01
C THR A 76 13.83 2.27 -2.29
N LEU A 77 13.26 3.40 -1.84
CA LEU A 77 13.89 4.72 -1.86
C LEU A 77 14.04 5.24 -0.42
N GLY A 78 15.17 5.87 -0.13
CA GLY A 78 15.36 6.60 1.12
C GLY A 78 14.65 7.95 1.13
N THR A 79 14.26 8.40 2.32
CA THR A 79 13.63 9.71 2.56
C THR A 79 14.52 10.56 3.46
N ASP A 80 14.33 11.87 3.48
CA ASP A 80 15.07 12.76 4.40
C ASP A 80 14.61 12.59 5.86
N LYS A 81 13.50 11.87 6.07
CA LYS A 81 12.97 11.53 7.39
C LYS A 81 13.64 10.31 8.02
N GLY A 82 14.69 9.76 7.40
CA GLY A 82 15.47 8.66 7.95
C GLY A 82 14.75 7.30 7.94
N TYR A 83 13.79 7.11 7.02
CA TYR A 83 13.19 5.82 6.72
C TYR A 83 13.11 5.59 5.19
N ARG A 84 12.78 4.36 4.79
CA ARG A 84 12.66 3.96 3.38
C ARG A 84 11.20 3.73 3.01
N ILE A 85 10.88 3.93 1.74
CA ILE A 85 9.59 3.56 1.14
C ILE A 85 9.77 2.45 0.11
N ILE A 86 8.81 1.53 0.04
CA ILE A 86 8.59 0.66 -1.12
C ILE A 86 7.58 1.36 -2.02
N TYR A 87 7.90 1.49 -3.30
CA TYR A 87 7.06 2.23 -4.26
C TYR A 87 6.35 1.33 -5.28
N GLY A 88 6.69 0.05 -5.36
CA GLY A 88 6.00 -0.94 -6.20
C GLY A 88 4.92 -1.68 -5.41
N VAL A 89 3.73 -1.84 -6.00
CA VAL A 89 2.62 -2.58 -5.35
C VAL A 89 2.97 -4.06 -5.15
N ALA A 90 3.52 -4.70 -6.18
CA ALA A 90 3.95 -6.10 -6.10
C ALA A 90 5.04 -6.28 -5.04
N ASP A 91 6.01 -5.37 -5.01
CA ASP A 91 7.10 -5.33 -4.04
C ASP A 91 6.55 -5.22 -2.59
N LEU A 92 5.60 -4.31 -2.35
CA LEU A 92 5.00 -4.12 -1.03
C LEU A 92 4.18 -5.35 -0.61
N ARG A 93 3.40 -5.93 -1.53
CA ARG A 93 2.65 -7.16 -1.26
C ARG A 93 3.58 -8.31 -0.83
N SER A 94 4.68 -8.52 -1.57
CA SER A 94 5.70 -9.52 -1.22
C SER A 94 6.35 -9.22 0.15
N TYR A 95 6.63 -7.95 0.44
CA TYR A 95 7.13 -7.53 1.75
C TYR A 95 6.16 -7.87 2.88
N LEU A 96 4.85 -7.60 2.72
CA LEU A 96 3.83 -7.90 3.72
C LEU A 96 3.72 -9.41 3.99
N MET A 97 3.81 -10.24 2.95
CA MET A 97 3.81 -11.70 3.11
C MET A 97 4.97 -12.21 3.97
N ILE A 98 6.17 -11.64 3.78
CA ILE A 98 7.35 -12.03 4.56
C ILE A 98 7.30 -11.42 5.98
N ALA A 99 6.85 -10.17 6.10
CA ALA A 99 6.81 -9.46 7.37
C ALA A 99 5.76 -10.00 8.34
N PHE A 100 4.56 -10.30 7.82
CA PHE A 100 3.34 -10.54 8.59
C PHE A 100 2.68 -11.90 8.31
N GLY A 101 3.27 -12.73 7.44
CA GLY A 101 2.76 -14.06 7.09
C GLY A 101 1.73 -14.03 5.96
N GLN A 102 1.11 -15.18 5.70
CA GLN A 102 0.10 -15.32 4.65
C GLN A 102 -1.18 -14.55 5.00
N PRO A 103 -1.80 -13.84 4.03
CA PRO A 103 -3.06 -13.15 4.24
C PRO A 103 -4.24 -14.13 4.31
N GLN A 104 -5.32 -13.70 4.96
CA GLN A 104 -6.64 -14.26 4.67
C GLN A 104 -7.04 -13.84 3.25
N THR A 105 -7.71 -14.71 2.50
CA THR A 105 -8.10 -14.41 1.11
C THR A 105 -9.61 -14.41 0.94
N ASP A 106 -10.09 -13.57 0.03
CA ASP A 106 -11.45 -13.61 -0.49
C ASP A 106 -11.39 -13.71 -2.02
N ASN A 107 -12.05 -14.72 -2.58
CA ASN A 107 -12.06 -14.98 -4.03
C ASN A 107 -13.46 -14.79 -4.63
N VAL A 108 -14.40 -14.21 -3.87
CA VAL A 108 -15.78 -13.95 -4.30
C VAL A 108 -16.05 -12.47 -4.26
N SER A 109 -16.51 -11.87 -5.37
CA SER A 109 -16.89 -10.45 -5.42
C SER A 109 -17.96 -10.14 -4.36
N PRO A 110 -17.80 -9.09 -3.53
CA PRO A 110 -16.91 -7.93 -3.69
C PRO A 110 -15.46 -8.10 -3.21
N TYR A 111 -14.94 -9.31 -3.01
CA TYR A 111 -13.55 -9.59 -2.67
C TYR A 111 -13.08 -8.94 -1.35
N ASN A 112 -13.99 -8.47 -0.51
CA ASN A 112 -13.71 -7.96 0.84
C ASN A 112 -14.76 -8.34 1.89
N ASP A 113 -15.82 -9.08 1.52
CA ASP A 113 -16.88 -9.51 2.44
C ASP A 113 -16.32 -10.35 3.59
N ALA A 114 -15.34 -11.21 3.29
CA ALA A 114 -14.68 -12.04 4.29
C ALA A 114 -13.88 -11.24 5.35
N PHE A 115 -13.70 -9.93 5.15
CA PHE A 115 -12.93 -9.04 6.03
C PHE A 115 -13.82 -8.13 6.89
N GLY A 116 -15.15 -8.27 6.81
CA GLY A 116 -16.10 -7.49 7.61
C GLY A 116 -15.82 -7.59 9.12
N GLY A 117 -15.88 -6.45 9.81
CA GLY A 117 -15.63 -6.35 11.26
C GLY A 117 -14.15 -6.45 11.69
N LYS A 118 -13.24 -6.79 10.77
CA LYS A 118 -11.79 -6.88 11.03
C LYS A 118 -11.07 -5.63 10.56
N LYS A 119 -9.94 -5.29 11.18
CA LYS A 119 -9.15 -4.09 10.83
C LYS A 119 -7.77 -4.48 10.37
N GLY A 120 -7.27 -3.82 9.34
CA GLY A 120 -5.96 -4.18 8.81
C GLY A 120 -5.62 -3.61 7.45
N ILE A 121 -4.65 -4.27 6.82
CA ILE A 121 -4.20 -3.96 5.46
C ILE A 121 -4.93 -4.90 4.51
N VAL A 122 -5.52 -4.34 3.47
CA VAL A 122 -6.18 -5.07 2.39
C VAL A 122 -5.44 -4.85 1.08
N ALA A 123 -5.23 -5.91 0.31
CA ALA A 123 -4.68 -5.86 -1.03
C ALA A 123 -5.66 -6.50 -2.02
N PHE A 124 -5.89 -5.84 -3.14
CA PHE A 124 -6.71 -6.36 -4.23
C PHE A 124 -5.81 -6.72 -5.40
N ASN A 125 -5.92 -7.94 -5.90
CA ASN A 125 -5.28 -8.35 -7.14
C ASN A 125 -6.19 -7.96 -8.31
N VAL A 126 -5.66 -7.15 -9.22
CA VAL A 126 -6.37 -6.69 -10.41
C VAL A 126 -5.72 -7.29 -11.64
N ARG A 127 -6.47 -8.13 -12.36
CA ARG A 127 -6.06 -8.65 -13.67
C ARG A 127 -6.18 -7.54 -14.70
N GLY A 128 -5.37 -7.58 -15.77
CA GLY A 128 -5.48 -6.69 -16.93
C GLY A 128 -4.70 -5.38 -16.81
N TRP A 129 -4.13 -5.07 -15.64
CA TRP A 129 -3.20 -3.96 -15.48
C TRP A 129 -1.79 -4.34 -15.92
N THR A 130 -1.11 -3.42 -16.61
CA THR A 130 0.27 -3.58 -17.08
C THR A 130 1.29 -2.85 -16.19
N GLY A 131 0.87 -1.78 -15.48
CA GLY A 131 1.74 -0.97 -14.62
C GLY A 131 1.67 -1.29 -13.12
N ALA A 132 0.67 -2.04 -12.67
CA ALA A 132 0.51 -2.48 -11.30
C ALA A 132 -0.16 -3.86 -11.28
N VAL A 133 0.02 -4.58 -10.18
CA VAL A 133 -0.62 -5.90 -9.99
C VAL A 133 -1.91 -5.82 -9.17
N GLY A 134 -2.32 -4.61 -8.80
CA GLY A 134 -3.40 -4.40 -7.84
C GLY A 134 -3.34 -3.09 -7.06
N HIS A 135 -4.16 -3.01 -6.01
CA HIS A 135 -4.22 -1.89 -5.06
C HIS A 135 -3.98 -2.39 -3.62
N ILE A 136 -3.44 -1.54 -2.75
CA ILE A 136 -3.25 -1.85 -1.33
C ILE A 136 -3.75 -0.66 -0.51
N ALA A 137 -4.60 -0.92 0.46
CA ALA A 137 -5.28 0.07 1.28
C ALA A 137 -5.39 -0.35 2.75
N LEU A 138 -5.93 0.55 3.58
CA LEU A 138 -6.31 0.27 4.96
C LEU A 138 -7.83 0.12 5.07
N TRP A 139 -8.28 -0.88 5.83
CA TRP A 139 -9.67 -1.22 6.07
C TRP A 139 -9.94 -1.27 7.58
N ASN A 140 -10.96 -0.54 8.07
CA ASN A 140 -11.28 -0.44 9.50
C ASN A 140 -12.41 -1.39 9.98
N GLY A 141 -12.83 -2.34 9.15
CA GLY A 141 -13.95 -3.23 9.43
C GLY A 141 -15.26 -2.82 8.78
N SER A 142 -15.38 -1.56 8.33
CA SER A 142 -16.57 -1.05 7.64
C SER A 142 -16.29 -0.10 6.48
N ALA A 143 -15.15 0.59 6.48
CA ALA A 143 -14.77 1.55 5.46
C ALA A 143 -13.26 1.52 5.19
N PHE A 144 -12.89 1.88 3.97
CA PHE A 144 -11.51 2.17 3.60
C PHE A 144 -11.03 3.49 4.19
N ARG A 145 -9.71 3.66 4.33
CA ARG A 145 -9.11 4.91 4.78
C ARG A 145 -9.39 6.08 3.82
N GLU A 146 -9.47 5.80 2.52
CA GLU A 146 -9.94 6.74 1.51
C GLU A 146 -11.02 6.10 0.63
N PRO A 147 -12.30 6.09 1.02
CA PRO A 147 -13.35 5.34 0.31
C PRO A 147 -13.47 5.67 -1.18
N THR A 148 -13.15 6.91 -1.58
CA THR A 148 -13.18 7.34 -2.99
C THR A 148 -11.97 6.90 -3.81
N SER A 149 -10.89 6.50 -3.15
CA SER A 149 -9.59 6.21 -3.77
C SER A 149 -9.12 4.78 -3.54
N ASP A 150 -9.66 4.10 -2.54
CA ASP A 150 -9.16 2.81 -2.04
C ASP A 150 -10.09 1.63 -2.31
N ASP A 151 -11.34 1.88 -2.68
CA ASP A 151 -12.31 0.82 -2.90
C ASP A 151 -12.11 0.14 -4.26
N TYR A 152 -11.31 -0.91 -4.26
CA TYR A 152 -11.09 -1.80 -5.40
C TYR A 152 -11.80 -3.16 -5.21
N SER A 153 -12.71 -3.26 -4.25
CA SER A 153 -13.48 -4.47 -3.94
C SER A 153 -14.26 -4.97 -5.15
N GLN A 154 -14.81 -4.07 -5.97
CA GLN A 154 -15.59 -4.42 -7.17
C GLN A 154 -15.03 -3.80 -8.45
N PHE A 155 -13.75 -3.44 -8.46
CA PHE A 155 -13.15 -2.74 -9.59
C PHE A 155 -13.30 -3.53 -10.89
N SER A 156 -13.80 -2.87 -11.93
CA SER A 156 -13.82 -3.35 -13.31
C SER A 156 -13.73 -2.17 -14.27
N ASP A 157 -12.81 -2.26 -15.22
CA ASP A 157 -12.63 -1.29 -16.31
C ASP A 157 -12.11 -2.03 -17.55
N GLY A 158 -12.99 -2.24 -18.53
CA GLY A 158 -12.69 -3.03 -19.73
C GLY A 158 -12.18 -4.43 -19.39
N PRO A 159 -10.99 -4.85 -19.87
CA PRO A 159 -10.41 -6.16 -19.55
C PRO A 159 -9.86 -6.24 -18.13
N ALA A 160 -9.73 -5.10 -17.43
CA ALA A 160 -9.21 -5.07 -16.09
C ALA A 160 -10.31 -5.31 -15.04
N ALA A 161 -10.04 -6.18 -14.07
CA ALA A 161 -10.98 -6.48 -13.01
C ALA A 161 -10.27 -7.01 -11.77
N THR A 162 -10.81 -6.69 -10.59
CA THR A 162 -10.41 -7.37 -9.34
C THR A 162 -10.78 -8.85 -9.44
N VAL A 163 -9.85 -9.71 -9.02
CA VAL A 163 -10.03 -11.16 -9.05
C VAL A 163 -9.83 -11.83 -7.69
N LYS A 164 -9.27 -11.09 -6.73
CA LYS A 164 -8.97 -11.60 -5.39
C LYS A 164 -8.70 -10.46 -4.40
N GLY A 165 -9.21 -10.59 -3.19
CA GLY A 165 -8.82 -9.81 -2.03
C GLY A 165 -7.91 -10.59 -1.09
N GLU A 166 -7.01 -9.88 -0.42
CA GLU A 166 -6.08 -10.40 0.55
C GLU A 166 -6.01 -9.48 1.75
N PHE A 167 -6.00 -10.04 2.96
CA PHE A 167 -6.13 -9.27 4.17
C PHE A 167 -5.14 -9.72 5.25
N TRP A 168 -4.40 -8.75 5.76
CA TRP A 168 -3.59 -8.90 6.98
C TRP A 168 -4.28 -8.14 8.10
N GLU A 169 -4.91 -8.89 9.00
CA GLU A 169 -5.48 -8.32 10.22
C GLU A 169 -4.37 -7.71 11.08
N MET A 170 -4.61 -6.50 11.58
CA MET A 170 -3.71 -5.73 12.44
C MET A 170 -4.36 -5.53 13.81
N PRO A 171 -3.59 -5.66 14.91
CA PRO A 171 -4.08 -5.48 16.27
C PRO A 171 -4.52 -4.04 16.59
#